data_AF-A0A411N1K4-F1
#
_entry.id   AF-A0A411N1K4-F1
#
_cell.length_a   1.000
_cell.length_b   1.000
_cell.length_c   1.000
_cell.angle_alpha   90.00
_cell.angle_beta   90.00
_cell.angle_gamma   90.00
#
_symmetry.space_group_name_H-M   'P 1'
#
loop_
_entity.id
_entity.type
_entity.pdbx_description
1 polymer ?
#
loop_
_entity_poly.entity_id
_entity_poly.type
_entity_poly.pdbx_seq_one_letter_code
_entity_poly.pdbx_strand_id
1 'polypeptide(L)'
;YTFAFSKNLLTSFDGAVGYSLGGARVELEASYRRFATLADGQYAKSGAESLAAITRDAAITENNYFVVKIDEITNTSVMLNGCYDVLHTDLPVSPYVCAGIGASFVDISKQVTTKLAYRGK
;
A
#
# COMPACT_ATOMS: atom_id res chain seq x y z
N TYR A 1 0.34 7.80 -22.36
CA TYR A 1 1.51 7.86 -21.47
C TYR A 1 1.20 6.94 -20.30
N THR A 2 2.10 6.01 -19.95
CA THR A 2 1.88 5.04 -18.88
C THR A 2 2.79 5.41 -17.72
N PHE A 3 2.22 5.66 -16.55
CA PHE A 3 3.03 5.88 -15.36
C PHE A 3 3.60 4.56 -14.87
N ALA A 4 4.91 4.51 -14.75
CA ALA A 4 5.61 3.41 -14.11
C ALA A 4 6.06 3.83 -12.71
N PHE A 5 5.81 2.96 -11.74
CA PHE A 5 6.24 3.15 -10.35
C PHE A 5 7.25 2.07 -9.97
N SER A 6 8.24 2.45 -9.16
CA SER A 6 9.32 1.54 -8.83
C SER A 6 8.81 0.47 -7.90
N LYS A 7 9.10 -0.78 -8.24
CA LYS A 7 8.85 -1.92 -7.35
C LYS A 7 9.94 -1.98 -6.30
N ASN A 8 9.95 -1.04 -5.36
CA ASN A 8 10.94 -1.00 -4.29
C ASN A 8 10.43 -1.75 -3.06
N LEU A 9 10.88 -3.00 -2.88
CA LEU A 9 10.70 -3.76 -1.64
C LEU A 9 11.53 -3.18 -0.47
N LEU A 10 12.60 -2.44 -0.76
CA LEU A 10 13.45 -1.81 0.27
C LEU A 10 12.79 -0.65 1.02
N THR A 11 11.67 -0.10 0.51
CA THR A 11 10.92 1.00 1.15
C THR A 11 9.57 0.54 1.69
N SER A 12 9.42 -0.77 1.94
CA SER A 12 8.30 -1.33 2.68
C SER A 12 8.73 -1.83 4.06
N PHE A 13 7.91 -1.55 5.06
CA PHE A 13 8.00 -2.07 6.41
C PHE A 13 6.69 -2.78 6.73
N ASP A 14 6.76 -4.03 7.16
CA ASP A 14 5.61 -4.79 7.64
C ASP A 14 5.96 -5.29 9.04
N GLY A 15 5.14 -4.98 10.03
CA GLY A 15 5.35 -5.34 11.43
C GLY A 15 4.05 -5.82 12.07
N ALA A 16 4.17 -6.78 12.97
CA ALA A 16 3.04 -7.30 13.74
C ALA A 16 3.44 -7.49 15.20
N VAL A 17 2.52 -7.20 16.11
CA VAL A 17 2.65 -7.47 17.54
C VAL A 17 1.37 -8.13 18.01
N GLY A 18 1.48 -9.17 18.84
CA GLY A 18 0.30 -9.87 19.30
C GLY A 18 0.45 -10.42 20.71
N TYR A 19 -0.69 -10.73 21.31
CA TYR A 19 -0.80 -11.31 22.64
C TYR A 19 -1.70 -12.55 22.59
N SER A 20 -1.25 -13.64 23.21
CA SER A 20 -1.96 -14.92 23.26
C SER A 20 -2.53 -15.17 24.66
N LEU A 21 -3.76 -15.65 24.71
CA LEU A 21 -4.60 -15.90 25.89
C LEU A 21 -5.31 -17.25 25.71
N GLY A 22 -4.70 -18.34 26.17
CA GLY A 22 -5.38 -19.62 26.30
C GLY A 22 -6.03 -20.17 25.02
N GLY A 23 -5.36 -20.01 23.87
CA GLY A 23 -5.85 -20.45 22.55
C GLY A 23 -6.45 -19.33 21.71
N ALA A 24 -6.81 -18.19 22.29
CA ALA A 24 -7.12 -16.97 21.53
C ALA A 24 -5.86 -16.10 21.39
N ARG A 25 -5.73 -15.37 20.29
CA ARG A 25 -4.64 -14.42 20.06
C ARG A 25 -5.16 -13.15 19.43
N VAL A 26 -4.71 -12.00 19.90
CA VAL A 26 -4.97 -10.71 19.27
C VAL A 26 -3.68 -10.25 18.62
N GLU A 27 -3.72 -9.88 17.34
CA GLU A 27 -2.57 -9.40 16.57
C GLU A 27 -2.89 -8.02 15.99
N LEU A 28 -2.02 -7.05 16.24
CA LEU A 28 -2.00 -5.76 15.57
C LEU A 28 -0.90 -5.78 14.51
N GLU A 29 -1.28 -5.55 13.26
CA GLU A 29 -0.36 -5.46 12.13
C GLU A 29 -0.35 -4.04 11.58
N ALA A 30 0.84 -3.55 11.26
CA ALA A 30 1.04 -2.29 10.57
C ALA A 30 1.96 -2.53 9.38
N SER A 31 1.58 -2.00 8.22
CA SER A 31 2.43 -2.02 7.03
C SER A 31 2.57 -0.61 6.47
N TYR A 32 3.76 -0.26 6.01
CA TYR A 32 4.04 0.95 5.27
C TYR A 32 4.72 0.56 3.97
N ARG A 33 4.27 1.08 2.83
CA ARG A 33 4.88 0.82 1.52
C ARG A 33 4.94 2.12 0.73
N ARG A 34 6.12 2.46 0.24
CA ARG A 34 6.34 3.63 -0.62
C ARG A 34 6.75 3.22 -2.02
N PHE A 35 6.07 3.76 -3.01
CA PHE A 35 6.31 3.55 -4.44
C PHE A 35 6.71 4.88 -5.07
N ALA A 36 8.01 5.10 -5.26
CA ALA A 36 8.51 6.27 -5.97
C ALA A 36 8.24 6.14 -7.48
N THR A 37 8.08 7.27 -8.18
CA THR A 37 8.00 7.28 -9.64
C THR A 37 9.29 6.76 -10.26
N LEU A 38 9.18 5.94 -11.31
CA LEU A 38 10.33 5.51 -12.10
C LEU A 38 10.65 6.58 -13.14
N ALA A 39 11.90 7.02 -13.14
CA ALA A 39 12.48 7.76 -14.26
C ALA A 39 12.86 6.78 -15.40
N ASP A 40 11.88 6.08 -15.95
CA ASP A 40 12.08 5.17 -17.09
C ASP A 40 11.84 5.95 -18.41
N GLY A 41 12.83 6.76 -18.79
CA GLY A 41 12.75 7.61 -19.98
C GLY A 41 13.90 8.61 -20.11
N GLN A 42 14.08 9.15 -21.32
CA GLN A 42 14.99 10.28 -21.56
C GLN A 42 14.24 11.59 -21.29
N TYR A 43 14.51 12.20 -20.14
CA TYR A 43 13.87 13.44 -19.73
C TYR A 43 14.80 14.63 -19.98
N ALA A 44 14.27 15.69 -20.58
CA ALA A 44 15.03 16.92 -20.84
C ALA A 44 15.42 17.68 -19.55
N LYS A 45 14.71 17.42 -18.44
CA LYS A 45 14.97 17.99 -17.12
C LYS A 45 14.77 16.93 -16.03
N SER A 46 15.63 16.98 -15.01
CA SER A 46 15.47 16.18 -13.79
C SER A 46 14.16 16.55 -13.07
N GLY A 47 13.41 15.55 -12.59
CA GLY A 47 12.10 15.73 -11.94
C GLY A 47 10.92 15.80 -12.91
N ALA A 48 11.14 15.61 -14.22
CA ALA A 48 10.06 15.56 -15.20
C ALA A 48 9.36 14.18 -15.23
N GLU A 49 9.99 13.15 -14.68
CA GLU A 49 9.43 11.80 -14.54
C GLU A 49 8.18 11.75 -13.65
N SER A 50 8.06 12.69 -12.71
CA SER A 50 6.91 12.79 -11.80
C SER A 50 5.83 13.73 -12.31
N LEU A 51 6.00 14.35 -13.49
CA LEU A 51 5.03 15.28 -14.08
C LEU A 51 4.25 14.62 -15.20
N ALA A 52 2.94 14.84 -15.24
CA ALA A 52 2.13 14.50 -16.39
C ALA A 52 1.19 15.63 -16.77
N ALA A 53 1.17 15.91 -18.07
CA ALA A 53 0.18 16.77 -18.69
C ALA A 53 -1.10 15.94 -18.96
N ILE A 54 -2.23 16.43 -18.45
CA ILE A 54 -3.55 15.88 -18.70
C ILE A 54 -4.30 16.87 -19.58
N THR A 55 -4.75 16.40 -20.73
CA THR A 55 -5.57 17.15 -21.68
C THR A 55 -6.81 16.33 -22.04
N ARG A 56 -7.89 17.01 -22.42
CA ARG A 56 -9.09 16.36 -22.97
C ARG A 56 -9.01 16.18 -24.49
N ASP A 57 -8.09 16.88 -25.15
CA ASP A 57 -7.93 16.84 -26.59
C ASP A 57 -6.85 15.83 -27.01
N ALA A 58 -6.91 15.36 -28.26
CA ALA A 58 -5.90 14.44 -28.78
C ALA A 58 -4.50 15.07 -28.93
N ALA A 59 -4.43 16.41 -29.04
CA ALA A 59 -3.20 17.16 -29.17
C ALA A 59 -3.02 18.11 -27.97
N ILE A 60 -1.83 18.08 -27.37
CA ILE A 60 -1.43 19.04 -26.33
C ILE A 60 -1.02 20.34 -27.02
N THR A 61 -1.65 21.45 -26.60
CA THR A 61 -1.34 22.82 -26.99
C THR A 61 -1.01 23.63 -25.75
N GLU A 62 -0.59 24.89 -25.87
CA GLU A 62 -0.16 25.69 -24.72
C GLU A 62 -1.26 25.96 -23.68
N ASN A 63 -2.54 25.88 -24.06
CA ASN A 63 -3.66 26.31 -23.23
C ASN A 63 -4.66 25.20 -22.84
N ASN A 64 -4.47 23.96 -23.30
CA ASN A 64 -5.47 22.90 -23.15
C ASN A 64 -5.01 21.74 -22.26
N TYR A 65 -4.03 21.96 -21.39
CA TYR A 65 -3.56 20.95 -20.45
C TYR A 65 -3.44 21.53 -19.05
N PHE A 66 -3.54 20.64 -18.08
CA PHE A 66 -3.10 20.90 -16.71
C PHE A 66 -2.03 19.88 -16.34
N VAL A 67 -1.09 20.28 -15.49
CA VAL A 67 0.00 19.41 -15.05
C VAL A 67 -0.33 18.87 -13.67
N VAL A 68 -0.24 17.55 -13.53
CA VAL A 68 -0.28 16.87 -12.23
C VAL A 68 1.11 16.37 -11.91
N LYS A 69 1.57 16.63 -10.70
CA LYS A 69 2.78 16.05 -10.14
C LYS A 69 2.41 14.84 -9.28
N ILE A 70 3.06 13.71 -9.51
CA ILE A 70 2.91 12.48 -8.73
C ILE A 70 4.32 12.01 -8.38
N ASP A 71 4.89 12.51 -7.29
CA ASP A 71 6.26 12.12 -6.90
C ASP A 71 6.31 10.67 -6.39
N GLU A 72 5.32 10.29 -5.60
CA GLU A 72 5.23 8.98 -4.97
C GLU A 72 3.79 8.60 -4.64
N ILE A 73 3.60 7.29 -4.49
CA ILE A 73 2.40 6.71 -3.91
C ILE A 73 2.81 6.00 -2.63
N THR A 74 2.18 6.37 -1.51
CA THR A 74 2.44 5.75 -0.22
C THR A 74 1.19 5.02 0.26
N ASN A 75 1.36 3.80 0.74
CA ASN A 75 0.28 3.00 1.31
C ASN A 75 0.64 2.60 2.74
N THR A 76 -0.13 3.09 3.70
CA THR A 76 -0.04 2.71 5.10
C THR A 76 -1.26 1.88 5.44
N SER A 77 -1.09 0.70 6.03
CA SER A 77 -2.22 -0.12 6.47
C SER A 77 -2.06 -0.52 7.93
N VAL A 78 -3.19 -0.61 8.63
CA VAL A 78 -3.28 -1.08 10.00
C VAL A 78 -4.39 -2.11 10.05
N MET A 79 -4.09 -3.28 10.60
CA MET A 79 -5.02 -4.39 10.75
C MET A 79 -5.02 -4.88 12.19
N LEU A 80 -6.22 -5.10 12.73
CA LEU A 80 -6.43 -5.77 13.99
C LEU A 80 -7.06 -7.13 13.69
N ASN A 81 -6.33 -8.20 14.01
CA ASN A 81 -6.77 -9.57 13.82
C ASN A 81 -7.09 -10.21 15.18
N GLY A 82 -8.23 -10.89 15.26
CA GLY A 82 -8.54 -11.85 16.30
C GLY A 82 -8.35 -13.25 15.74
N CYS A 83 -7.46 -14.02 16.36
CA CYS A 83 -7.08 -15.35 15.95
C CYS A 83 -7.43 -16.38 17.02
N TYR A 84 -7.70 -17.61 16.59
CA TYR A 84 -7.89 -18.74 17.47
C TYR A 84 -7.03 -19.91 16.99
N ASP A 85 -6.16 -20.38 17.88
CA ASP A 85 -5.29 -21.53 17.67
C ASP A 85 -6.14 -22.80 17.87
N VAL A 86 -6.38 -23.54 16.78
CA VAL A 86 -7.14 -24.79 16.81
C VAL A 86 -6.22 -25.88 17.37
N LEU A 87 -6.25 -26.03 18.69
CA LEU A 87 -5.47 -27.05 19.40
C LEU A 87 -5.93 -28.46 18.97
N HIS A 88 -5.04 -29.18 18.29
CA HIS A 88 -5.11 -30.64 18.18
C HIS A 88 -3.83 -31.21 18.77
N THR A 89 -3.97 -32.14 19.71
CA THR A 89 -2.91 -32.68 20.57
C THR A 89 -1.90 -33.59 19.86
N ASP A 90 -2.04 -33.83 18.56
CA ASP A 90 -1.32 -34.90 17.85
C ASP A 90 -0.49 -34.41 16.63
N LEU A 91 -0.29 -33.11 16.45
CA LEU A 91 0.48 -32.55 15.33
C LEU A 91 1.52 -31.52 15.78
N PRO A 92 2.73 -31.51 15.16
CA PRO A 92 3.77 -30.51 15.44
C PRO A 92 3.46 -29.11 14.88
N VAL A 93 2.34 -28.95 14.17
CA VAL A 93 1.87 -27.69 13.57
C VAL A 93 0.45 -27.43 14.07
N SER A 94 0.21 -26.27 14.67
CA SER A 94 -1.13 -25.85 15.08
C SER A 94 -1.77 -25.03 13.97
N PRO A 95 -2.85 -25.51 13.31
CA PRO A 95 -3.65 -24.64 12.47
C PRO A 95 -4.28 -23.54 13.33
N TYR A 96 -4.39 -22.34 12.78
CA TYR A 96 -5.05 -21.21 13.41
C TYR A 96 -5.97 -20.54 12.40
N VAL A 97 -7.05 -19.94 12.88
CA VAL A 97 -7.97 -19.15 12.06
C VAL A 97 -7.99 -17.73 12.59
N CYS A 98 -7.88 -16.74 11.72
CA CYS A 98 -7.98 -15.33 12.07
C CYS A 98 -9.11 -14.66 11.30
N ALA A 99 -9.79 -13.74 11.99
CA ALA A 99 -10.62 -12.73 11.38
C ALA A 99 -10.12 -11.36 11.81
N GLY A 100 -9.88 -10.47 10.86
CA GLY A 100 -9.39 -9.15 11.14
C GLY A 100 -10.10 -8.05 10.38
N ILE A 101 -10.11 -6.89 11.01
CA ILE A 101 -10.60 -5.64 10.46
C ILE A 101 -9.47 -4.63 10.45
N GLY A 102 -9.51 -3.69 9.52
CA GLY A 102 -8.48 -2.68 9.46
C GLY A 102 -8.81 -1.60 8.45
N ALA A 103 -7.79 -0.78 8.20
CA ALA A 103 -7.87 0.29 7.22
C ALA A 103 -6.55 0.38 6.46
N SER A 104 -6.66 0.75 5.19
CA SER A 104 -5.54 1.15 4.35
C SER A 104 -5.70 2.62 3.99
N PHE A 105 -4.60 3.34 4.03
CA PHE A 105 -4.47 4.76 3.75
C PHE A 105 -3.54 4.89 2.56
N VAL A 106 -4.11 5.23 1.41
CA VAL A 106 -3.38 5.42 0.17
C VAL A 106 -3.21 6.91 -0.05
N ASP A 107 -1.97 7.39 0.01
CA ASP A 107 -1.59 8.76 -0.32
C ASP A 107 -1.08 8.80 -1.76
N ILE A 108 -1.72 9.63 -2.58
CA ILE A 108 -1.28 9.99 -3.92
C ILE A 108 -1.04 11.49 -3.92
N SER A 109 0.23 11.91 -3.92
CA SER A 109 0.60 13.33 -4.02
C SER A 109 -0.17 14.26 -3.06
N LYS A 110 -0.22 13.90 -1.76
CA LYS A 110 -0.87 14.63 -0.66
C LYS A 110 -2.39 14.52 -0.61
N GLN A 111 -2.99 13.65 -1.44
CA GLN A 111 -4.39 13.30 -1.31
C GLN A 111 -4.50 11.91 -0.68
N VAL A 112 -4.97 11.88 0.57
CA VAL A 112 -5.15 10.64 1.33
C VAL A 112 -6.53 10.07 1.08
N THR A 113 -6.59 8.83 0.60
CA THR A 113 -7.80 8.04 0.48
C THR A 113 -7.79 6.90 1.47
N THR A 114 -8.82 6.83 2.31
CA THR A 114 -8.99 5.76 3.29
C THR A 114 -9.87 4.66 2.73
N LYS A 115 -9.47 3.41 2.91
CA LYS A 115 -10.26 2.22 2.58
C LYS A 115 -10.35 1.32 3.80
N LEU A 116 -11.55 0.87 4.12
CA LEU A 116 -11.76 -0.18 5.11
C LEU A 116 -11.33 -1.53 4.52
N ALA A 117 -10.68 -2.35 5.33
CA ALA A 117 -10.20 -3.66 4.97
C ALA A 117 -10.72 -4.70 5.97
N TYR A 118 -11.03 -5.88 5.47
CA TYR A 118 -11.31 -7.06 6.27
C TYR A 118 -10.51 -8.22 5.70
N ARG A 119 -10.03 -9.12 6.55
CA ARG A 119 -9.19 -10.24 6.13
C ARG A 119 -9.46 -11.45 7.01
N GLY A 120 -9.79 -12.57 6.36
CA GLY A 120 -9.70 -13.90 6.97
C GLY A 120 -8.33 -14.50 6.67
N LYS A 121 -7.72 -15.18 7.65
CA LYS A 121 -6.46 -15.92 7.49
C LYS A 121 -6.60 -17.32 8.04
#